data_AF-A0A2P9GZ29-F1
#
_entry.id   AF-A0A2P9GZ29-F1
#
_cell.length_a   1.000
_cell.length_b   1.000
_cell.length_c   1.000
_cell.angle_alpha   90.00
_cell.angle_beta   90.00
_cell.angle_gamma   90.00
#
_symmetry.space_group_name_H-M   'P 1'
#
loop_
_entity.id
_entity.type
_entity.pdbx_description
1 polymer ?
#
loop_
_entity_poly.entity_id
_entity_poly.type
_entity_poly.pdbx_seq_one_letter_code
_entity_poly.pdbx_strand_id
1 'polypeptide(L)'
;MSGSASACTEGEGLLVMGAQDRNFACSNSGHLLAAGKRVRWKDAASDLDFPPVPFPSDRVFAVAGEPRLRALVLRHHERLRESSVGHLFARDPIRFAAGVERVADFIVEATGGPTRYTLLNGPSCMRTQHFPFTIDEQARDVWLTQMLLALDDVGFPDEIRREFWNWVEAMSIRMINRRTMRAQPNRYPWPEAPIKLRPLMTASPRPVMCPR
;
A
#
# COMPACT_ATOMS: atom_id res chain seq x y z
N MET A 1 32.40 -60.58 11.50
CA MET A 1 31.28 -59.66 11.83
C MET A 1 31.41 -58.43 10.95
N SER A 2 30.26 -57.82 10.65
CA SER A 2 29.98 -56.64 9.81
C SER A 2 30.10 -56.81 8.29
N GLY A 3 28.96 -57.16 7.68
CA GLY A 3 28.67 -56.87 6.29
C GLY A 3 28.20 -55.42 6.12
N SER A 4 28.40 -54.86 4.93
CA SER A 4 27.75 -53.63 4.48
C SER A 4 27.21 -53.87 3.08
N ALA A 5 25.91 -53.67 2.93
CA ALA A 5 25.13 -53.92 1.73
C ALA A 5 25.21 -52.73 0.77
N SER A 6 25.27 -53.05 -0.52
CA SER A 6 25.09 -52.15 -1.66
C SER A 6 23.60 -51.98 -1.98
N ALA A 7 23.17 -50.76 -2.33
CA ALA A 7 21.98 -50.41 -3.10
C ALA A 7 22.01 -48.88 -3.34
N CYS A 8 21.43 -48.25 -4.36
CA CYS A 8 20.91 -48.55 -5.69
C CYS A 8 20.70 -47.15 -6.35
N THR A 9 20.58 -47.12 -7.66
CA THR A 9 20.49 -45.98 -8.57
C THR A 9 19.14 -45.22 -8.57
N GLU A 10 19.11 -44.12 -9.35
CA GLU A 10 17.95 -43.34 -9.88
C GLU A 10 17.44 -42.21 -8.97
N GLY A 11 17.05 -41.02 -9.43
CA GLY A 11 16.80 -40.52 -10.78
C GLY A 11 16.49 -39.01 -10.73
N GLU A 12 16.29 -38.43 -11.91
CA GLU A 12 16.16 -37.01 -12.21
C GLU A 12 15.04 -36.27 -11.45
N GLY A 13 15.28 -34.98 -11.17
CA GLY A 13 14.31 -34.07 -10.56
C GLY A 13 14.61 -32.61 -10.89
N LEU A 14 14.11 -32.18 -12.04
CA LEU A 14 13.93 -30.81 -12.52
C LEU A 14 13.77 -29.77 -11.38
N LEU A 15 14.80 -28.96 -11.11
CA LEU A 15 14.68 -27.82 -10.19
C LEU A 15 14.31 -26.55 -10.96
N VAL A 16 13.07 -26.16 -10.74
CA VAL A 16 12.37 -24.94 -11.14
C VAL A 16 13.22 -23.67 -10.93
N MET A 17 13.38 -22.89 -12.00
CA MET A 17 13.77 -21.48 -11.94
C MET A 17 12.79 -20.71 -11.05
N GLY A 18 13.26 -20.15 -9.93
CA GLY A 18 12.38 -19.40 -9.05
C GLY A 18 13.02 -18.87 -7.77
N ALA A 19 13.95 -17.92 -7.89
CA ALA A 19 14.20 -16.93 -6.84
C ALA A 19 14.94 -15.74 -7.48
N GLN A 20 14.20 -14.72 -7.91
CA GLN A 20 14.81 -13.43 -8.19
C GLN A 20 15.41 -12.91 -6.89
N ASP A 21 16.73 -12.70 -6.93
CA ASP A 21 17.57 -12.12 -5.89
C ASP A 21 16.94 -10.84 -5.33
N ARG A 22 16.20 -10.97 -4.23
CA ARG A 22 15.85 -9.83 -3.40
C ARG A 22 17.11 -9.43 -2.67
N ASN A 23 17.74 -8.38 -3.16
CA ASN A 23 19.00 -7.80 -2.69
C ASN A 23 18.87 -7.39 -1.21
N PHE A 24 19.04 -8.36 -0.31
CA PHE A 24 19.07 -8.23 1.16
C PHE A 24 20.48 -7.88 1.66
N ALA A 25 21.39 -7.50 0.78
CA ALA A 25 22.73 -7.13 1.19
C ALA A 25 22.69 -5.79 1.94
N CYS A 26 22.85 -5.84 3.26
CA CYS A 26 23.49 -4.74 3.95
C CYS A 26 24.86 -4.59 3.28
N SER A 27 25.02 -3.60 2.40
CA SER A 27 26.27 -3.33 1.69
C SER A 27 27.34 -2.76 2.62
N ASN A 28 27.59 -3.42 3.75
CA ASN A 28 28.91 -3.45 4.34
C ASN A 28 29.66 -4.52 3.56
N SER A 29 30.16 -4.15 2.39
CA SER A 29 31.16 -4.94 1.68
C SER A 29 32.37 -5.11 2.59
N GLY A 30 32.36 -6.16 3.42
CA GLY A 30 33.49 -6.76 4.14
C GLY A 30 34.30 -5.88 5.09
N HIS A 31 34.09 -4.57 5.14
CA HIS A 31 34.88 -3.70 6.00
C HIS A 31 34.36 -3.81 7.44
N LEU A 32 35.11 -4.57 8.24
CA LEU A 32 35.17 -4.44 9.68
C LEU A 32 35.02 -2.95 10.07
N LEU A 33 34.28 -2.66 11.13
CA LEU A 33 34.10 -1.30 11.70
C LEU A 33 35.43 -0.60 12.07
N ALA A 34 36.57 -1.24 11.82
CA ALA A 34 37.92 -0.71 11.98
C ALA A 34 38.06 0.68 11.33
N ALA A 35 38.52 1.64 12.14
CA ALA A 35 38.85 2.98 11.66
C ALA A 35 40.11 2.91 10.78
N GLY A 36 39.99 3.36 9.53
CA GLY A 36 41.14 3.53 8.65
C GLY A 36 41.88 4.85 8.93
N LYS A 37 43.10 5.00 8.40
CA LYS A 37 43.88 6.25 8.52
C LYS A 37 43.31 7.45 7.73
N ARG A 38 42.26 7.25 6.94
CA ARG A 38 41.60 8.27 6.11
C ARG A 38 40.09 8.26 6.34
N VAL A 39 39.47 9.43 6.15
CA VAL A 39 38.00 9.58 6.18
C VAL A 39 37.39 8.69 5.08
N ARG A 40 36.37 7.92 5.44
CA ARG A 40 35.55 7.14 4.51
C ARG A 40 34.21 7.84 4.33
N TRP A 41 33.83 8.05 3.07
CA TRP A 41 32.53 8.59 2.70
C TRP A 41 31.61 7.44 2.28
N LYS A 42 30.31 7.60 2.57
CA LYS A 42 29.24 6.78 2.00
C LYS A 42 28.41 7.69 1.12
N ASP A 43 28.18 7.26 -0.12
CA ASP A 43 27.43 8.07 -1.10
C ASP A 43 26.00 8.33 -0.64
N ALA A 44 25.47 9.48 -1.07
CA ALA A 44 24.08 9.85 -0.82
C ALA A 44 23.15 8.82 -1.48
N ALA A 45 22.09 8.45 -0.77
CA ALA A 45 21.08 7.52 -1.25
C ALA A 45 19.70 7.92 -0.74
N SER A 46 18.69 7.71 -1.59
CA SER A 46 17.29 7.85 -1.22
C SER A 46 16.80 6.59 -0.50
N ASP A 47 16.05 6.76 0.59
CA ASP A 47 15.41 5.65 1.31
C ASP A 47 14.08 5.24 0.68
N LEU A 48 13.33 6.22 0.16
CA LEU A 48 12.02 6.04 -0.42
C LEU A 48 11.88 6.88 -1.69
N ASP A 49 11.65 6.21 -2.81
CA ASP A 49 11.43 6.87 -4.09
C ASP A 49 9.93 7.08 -4.32
N PHE A 50 9.54 8.31 -4.66
CA PHE A 50 8.15 8.62 -4.99
C PHE A 50 7.92 8.53 -6.51
N PRO A 51 7.08 7.59 -7.00
CA PRO A 51 6.81 7.50 -8.42
C PRO A 51 6.00 8.72 -8.92
N PRO A 52 5.95 8.91 -10.25
CA PRO A 52 5.02 9.85 -10.85
C PRO A 52 3.58 9.43 -10.50
N VAL A 53 2.74 10.43 -10.22
CA VAL A 53 1.34 10.22 -9.86
C VAL A 53 0.47 10.75 -11.00
N PRO A 54 -0.26 9.87 -11.72
CA PRO A 54 -1.22 10.32 -12.72
C PRO A 54 -2.48 10.80 -11.99
N PHE A 55 -2.71 12.11 -11.93
CA PHE A 55 -3.98 12.62 -11.40
C PHE A 55 -5.12 12.30 -12.39
N PRO A 56 -6.33 12.03 -11.87
CA PRO A 56 -7.48 11.72 -12.72
C PRO A 56 -7.92 12.97 -13.49
N SER A 57 -8.45 12.75 -14.68
CA SER A 57 -9.19 13.73 -15.45
C SER A 57 -10.59 13.95 -14.88
N ASP A 58 -11.24 15.01 -15.35
CA ASP A 58 -12.64 15.33 -15.04
C ASP A 58 -13.64 14.24 -15.48
N ARG A 59 -13.22 13.35 -16.40
CA ARG A 59 -14.00 12.18 -16.83
C ARG A 59 -14.40 11.30 -15.64
N VAL A 60 -13.53 11.14 -14.63
CA VAL A 60 -13.84 10.31 -13.46
C VAL A 60 -15.07 10.85 -12.74
N PHE A 61 -15.14 12.16 -12.50
CA PHE A 61 -16.32 12.79 -11.93
C PHE A 61 -17.54 12.74 -12.87
N ALA A 62 -17.35 13.02 -14.16
CA ALA A 62 -18.43 13.01 -15.14
C ALA A 62 -19.15 11.65 -15.25
N VAL A 63 -18.41 10.54 -15.12
CA VAL A 63 -18.94 9.17 -15.22
C VAL A 63 -19.43 8.63 -13.88
N ALA A 64 -18.66 8.80 -12.79
CA ALA A 64 -19.04 8.27 -11.48
C ALA A 64 -20.18 9.07 -10.85
N GLY A 65 -20.15 10.39 -11.02
CA GLY A 65 -20.99 11.33 -10.30
C GLY A 65 -20.62 11.47 -8.82
N GLU A 66 -21.03 12.59 -8.23
CA GLU A 66 -20.77 12.88 -6.82
C GLU A 66 -21.30 11.78 -5.87
N PRO A 67 -22.54 11.27 -6.01
CA PRO A 67 -23.08 10.29 -5.06
C PRO A 67 -22.25 9.01 -4.98
N ARG A 68 -21.72 8.52 -6.11
CA ARG A 68 -20.91 7.29 -6.13
C ARG A 68 -19.52 7.51 -5.55
N LEU A 69 -18.90 8.66 -5.80
CA LEU A 69 -17.60 9.01 -5.21
C LEU A 69 -17.71 9.13 -3.70
N ARG A 70 -18.76 9.78 -3.18
CA ARG A 70 -19.03 9.83 -1.74
C ARG A 70 -19.29 8.44 -1.15
N ALA A 71 -20.11 7.63 -1.83
CA ALA A 71 -20.38 6.26 -1.41
C ALA A 71 -19.10 5.39 -1.39
N LEU A 72 -18.22 5.54 -2.39
CA LEU A 72 -16.92 4.86 -2.43
C LEU A 72 -16.08 5.21 -1.21
N VAL A 73 -15.97 6.50 -0.90
CA VAL A 73 -15.16 6.97 0.24
C VAL A 73 -15.74 6.47 1.56
N LEU A 74 -17.05 6.60 1.76
CA LEU A 74 -17.73 6.06 2.94
C LEU A 74 -17.46 4.57 3.08
N ARG A 75 -17.73 3.80 2.03
CA ARG A 75 -17.58 2.35 2.05
C ARG A 75 -16.13 1.95 2.33
N HIS A 76 -15.18 2.61 1.70
CA HIS A 76 -13.77 2.38 1.93
C HIS A 76 -13.37 2.62 3.39
N HIS A 77 -13.84 3.69 4.01
CA HIS A 77 -13.52 3.99 5.41
C HIS A 77 -14.21 3.05 6.41
N GLU A 78 -15.43 2.59 6.12
CA GLU A 78 -16.10 1.53 6.90
C GLU A 78 -15.24 0.26 6.91
N ARG A 79 -14.79 -0.18 5.72
CA ARG A 79 -13.91 -1.35 5.58
C ARG A 79 -12.58 -1.17 6.30
N LEU A 80 -12.01 0.04 6.28
CA LEU A 80 -10.78 0.36 6.99
C LEU A 80 -10.94 0.23 8.51
N ARG A 81 -12.06 0.69 9.08
CA ARG A 81 -12.34 0.54 10.52
C ARG A 81 -12.38 -0.91 10.99
N GLU A 82 -12.81 -1.81 10.12
CA GLU A 82 -12.91 -3.25 10.40
C GLU A 82 -11.60 -4.01 10.10
N SER A 83 -10.63 -3.35 9.47
CA SER A 83 -9.35 -3.95 9.10
C SER A 83 -8.29 -3.84 10.22
N SER A 84 -7.11 -4.41 9.99
CA SER A 84 -5.98 -4.31 10.92
C SER A 84 -5.50 -2.88 11.17
N VAL A 85 -5.74 -1.95 10.24
CA VAL A 85 -5.42 -0.52 10.40
C VAL A 85 -6.56 0.29 11.03
N GLY A 86 -7.66 -0.34 11.44
CA GLY A 86 -8.83 0.34 11.99
C GLY A 86 -8.53 1.18 13.24
N HIS A 87 -7.47 0.84 13.98
CA HIS A 87 -6.99 1.59 15.14
C HIS A 87 -6.49 3.00 14.81
N LEU A 88 -6.19 3.31 13.53
CA LEU A 88 -5.80 4.66 13.08
C LEU A 88 -6.98 5.62 12.94
N PHE A 89 -8.22 5.11 12.96
CA PHE A 89 -9.43 5.89 12.72
C PHE A 89 -10.15 6.22 14.03
N ALA A 90 -10.89 7.33 14.02
CA ALA A 90 -11.68 7.75 15.17
C ALA A 90 -12.73 6.67 15.52
N ARG A 91 -12.80 6.29 16.81
CA ARG A 91 -13.84 5.39 17.31
C ARG A 91 -15.20 6.08 17.42
N ASP A 92 -15.18 7.37 17.75
CA ASP A 92 -16.37 8.21 17.84
C ASP A 92 -17.05 8.36 16.46
N PRO A 93 -18.34 7.99 16.33
CA PRO A 93 -19.04 8.02 15.05
C PRO A 93 -19.11 9.40 14.40
N ILE A 94 -19.25 10.47 15.20
CA ILE A 94 -19.40 11.83 14.69
C ILE A 94 -18.07 12.31 14.09
N ARG A 95 -16.97 12.13 14.81
CA ARG A 95 -15.62 12.45 14.31
C ARG A 95 -15.23 11.60 13.11
N PHE A 96 -15.63 10.32 13.10
CA PHE A 96 -15.40 9.46 11.95
C PHE A 96 -16.15 9.98 10.72
N ALA A 97 -17.45 10.27 10.83
CA ALA A 97 -18.25 10.80 9.74
C ALA A 97 -17.68 12.14 9.20
N ALA A 98 -17.27 13.05 10.09
CA ALA A 98 -16.64 14.30 9.68
C ALA A 98 -15.33 14.09 8.91
N GLY A 99 -14.51 13.11 9.32
CA GLY A 99 -13.31 12.72 8.59
C GLY A 99 -13.61 12.16 7.20
N VAL A 100 -14.61 11.28 7.10
CA VAL A 100 -15.08 10.70 5.84
C VAL A 100 -15.57 11.79 4.88
N GLU A 101 -16.39 12.73 5.35
CA GLU A 101 -16.88 13.84 4.51
C GLU A 101 -15.74 14.70 3.97
N ARG A 102 -14.74 15.01 4.81
CA ARG A 102 -13.56 15.75 4.38
C ARG A 102 -12.78 15.00 3.29
N VAL A 103 -12.62 13.69 3.40
CA VAL A 103 -11.97 12.88 2.36
C VAL A 103 -12.84 12.82 1.10
N ALA A 104 -14.17 12.75 1.26
CA ALA A 104 -15.09 12.70 0.13
C ALA A 104 -15.07 14.01 -0.68
N ASP A 105 -15.06 15.15 -0.01
CA ASP A 105 -14.88 16.46 -0.66
C ASP A 105 -13.55 16.52 -1.43
N PHE A 106 -12.46 15.99 -0.85
CA PHE A 106 -11.17 15.92 -1.53
C PHE A 106 -11.24 15.06 -2.81
N ILE A 107 -11.80 13.86 -2.73
CA ILE A 107 -11.90 12.96 -3.88
C ILE A 107 -12.79 13.54 -4.97
N VAL A 108 -13.93 14.15 -4.60
CA VAL A 108 -14.84 14.82 -5.54
C VAL A 108 -14.12 15.93 -6.27
N GLU A 109 -13.45 16.83 -5.55
CA GLU A 109 -12.72 17.94 -6.16
C GLU A 109 -11.55 17.45 -7.03
N ALA A 110 -10.75 16.49 -6.53
CA ALA A 110 -9.60 15.96 -7.24
C ALA A 110 -9.95 15.23 -8.54
N THR A 111 -11.18 14.76 -8.69
CA THR A 111 -11.68 14.05 -9.89
C THR A 111 -12.45 14.94 -10.86
N GLY A 112 -12.50 16.27 -10.62
CA GLY A 112 -13.15 17.25 -11.49
C GLY A 112 -14.50 17.76 -11.00
N GLY A 113 -14.91 17.41 -9.78
CA GLY A 113 -16.13 17.91 -9.14
C GLY A 113 -15.98 19.32 -8.56
N PRO A 114 -17.04 19.84 -7.90
CA PRO A 114 -17.04 21.17 -7.31
C PRO A 114 -15.92 21.36 -6.28
N THR A 115 -15.33 22.56 -6.25
CA THR A 115 -14.21 22.95 -5.37
C THR A 115 -14.64 23.16 -3.91
N ARG A 116 -15.11 22.12 -3.22
CA ARG A 116 -15.56 22.22 -1.82
C ARG A 116 -14.44 22.02 -0.81
N TYR A 117 -13.52 21.10 -1.10
CA TYR A 117 -12.44 20.78 -0.18
C TYR A 117 -11.51 21.97 0.02
N THR A 118 -11.04 22.56 -1.09
CA THR A 118 -10.07 23.65 -1.03
C THR A 118 -10.66 24.91 -0.39
N LEU A 119 -11.95 25.20 -0.64
CA LEU A 119 -12.63 26.33 0.00
C LEU A 119 -12.74 26.16 1.53
N LEU A 120 -12.99 24.95 2.01
CA LEU A 120 -13.19 24.69 3.45
C LEU A 120 -11.88 24.42 4.21
N ASN A 121 -10.88 23.84 3.54
CA ASN A 121 -9.69 23.28 4.20
C ASN A 121 -8.38 23.89 3.71
N GLY A 122 -8.41 24.68 2.63
CA GLY A 122 -7.21 25.17 1.96
C GLY A 122 -6.44 24.06 1.22
N PRO A 123 -5.14 24.26 0.95
CA PRO A 123 -4.34 23.27 0.23
C PRO A 123 -4.26 21.95 1.02
N SER A 124 -4.42 20.82 0.32
CA SER A 124 -4.54 19.51 0.97
C SER A 124 -3.28 19.07 1.70
N CYS A 125 -2.09 19.44 1.23
CA CYS A 125 -0.79 19.09 1.83
C CYS A 125 -0.77 17.64 2.36
N MET A 126 -1.23 16.69 1.55
CA MET A 126 -1.71 15.39 2.04
C MET A 126 -0.70 14.67 2.94
N ARG A 127 0.57 14.57 2.53
CA ARG A 127 1.60 13.88 3.32
C ARG A 127 1.73 14.48 4.73
N THR A 128 1.67 15.81 4.86
CA THR A 128 1.75 16.49 6.16
C THR A 128 0.57 16.15 7.05
N GLN A 129 -0.64 16.09 6.49
CA GLN A 129 -1.84 15.68 7.22
C GLN A 129 -1.79 14.22 7.68
N HIS A 130 -0.93 13.39 7.08
CA HIS A 130 -0.76 11.98 7.44
C HIS A 130 0.36 11.72 8.46
N PHE A 131 1.21 12.70 8.79
CA PHE A 131 2.29 12.53 9.79
C PHE A 131 1.85 12.17 11.22
N PRO A 132 0.66 12.58 11.71
CA PRO A 132 0.19 12.16 13.02
C PRO A 132 -0.06 10.64 13.15
N PHE A 133 -0.15 9.93 12.03
CA PHE A 133 -0.43 8.49 11.99
C PHE A 133 0.82 7.70 11.61
N THR A 134 1.09 6.59 12.28
CA THR A 134 2.16 5.67 11.87
C THR A 134 1.68 4.83 10.69
N ILE A 135 2.17 5.14 9.50
CA ILE A 135 1.80 4.46 8.25
C ILE A 135 3.04 3.80 7.68
N ASP A 136 3.08 2.47 7.79
CA ASP A 136 4.10 1.63 7.18
C ASP A 136 3.66 1.04 5.82
N GLU A 137 4.54 0.24 5.22
CA GLU A 137 4.28 -0.41 3.93
C GLU A 137 3.07 -1.35 4.01
N GLN A 138 2.92 -2.07 5.13
CA GLN A 138 1.81 -3.01 5.32
C GLN A 138 0.47 -2.27 5.48
N ALA A 139 0.46 -1.16 6.22
CA ALA A 139 -0.73 -0.32 6.38
C ALA A 139 -1.22 0.23 5.04
N ARG A 140 -0.29 0.63 4.15
CA ARG A 140 -0.63 1.01 2.76
C ARG A 140 -1.24 -0.16 1.99
N ASP A 141 -0.65 -1.34 2.07
CA ASP A 141 -1.14 -2.51 1.33
C ASP A 141 -2.55 -2.92 1.80
N VAL A 142 -2.83 -2.83 3.10
CA VAL A 142 -4.19 -2.99 3.66
C VAL A 142 -5.12 -1.90 3.14
N TRP A 143 -4.67 -0.64 3.12
CA TRP A 143 -5.45 0.49 2.62
C TRP A 143 -5.89 0.31 1.16
N LEU A 144 -4.96 -0.12 0.30
CA LEU A 144 -5.24 -0.41 -1.11
C LEU A 144 -6.13 -1.64 -1.28
N THR A 145 -5.93 -2.67 -0.47
CA THR A 145 -6.79 -3.86 -0.47
C THR A 145 -8.25 -3.49 -0.17
N GLN A 146 -8.48 -2.68 0.87
CA GLN A 146 -9.84 -2.22 1.19
C GLN A 146 -10.40 -1.27 0.13
N MET A 147 -9.56 -0.48 -0.55
CA MET A 147 -10.00 0.38 -1.65
C MET A 147 -10.50 -0.47 -2.84
N LEU A 148 -9.76 -1.53 -3.19
CA LEU A 148 -10.15 -2.42 -4.28
C LEU A 148 -11.51 -3.08 -4.00
N LEU A 149 -11.69 -3.57 -2.79
CA LEU A 149 -12.96 -4.13 -2.34
C LEU A 149 -14.10 -3.10 -2.32
N ALA A 150 -13.82 -1.87 -1.92
CA ALA A 150 -14.80 -0.79 -1.93
C ALA A 150 -15.23 -0.39 -3.35
N LEU A 151 -14.31 -0.43 -4.34
CA LEU A 151 -14.64 -0.22 -5.75
C LEU A 151 -15.63 -1.27 -6.26
N ASP A 152 -15.47 -2.52 -5.85
CA ASP A 152 -16.40 -3.60 -6.19
C ASP A 152 -17.75 -3.43 -5.48
N ASP A 153 -17.74 -3.14 -4.18
CA ASP A 153 -18.95 -2.97 -3.36
C ASP A 153 -19.89 -1.87 -3.90
N VAL A 154 -19.33 -0.76 -4.40
CA VAL A 154 -20.12 0.36 -4.95
C VAL A 154 -20.37 0.25 -6.45
N GLY A 155 -19.97 -0.88 -7.07
CA GLY A 155 -20.08 -1.09 -8.51
C GLY A 155 -19.39 0.01 -9.32
N PHE A 156 -18.16 0.38 -8.96
CA PHE A 156 -17.44 1.48 -9.60
C PHE A 156 -17.19 1.18 -11.09
N PRO A 157 -17.50 2.12 -12.02
CA PRO A 157 -17.49 1.84 -13.45
C PRO A 157 -16.12 1.40 -13.98
N ASP A 158 -16.08 0.31 -14.74
CA ASP A 158 -14.84 -0.28 -15.25
C ASP A 158 -14.05 0.66 -16.18
N GLU A 159 -14.76 1.50 -16.93
CA GLU A 159 -14.16 2.43 -17.89
C GLU A 159 -13.26 3.51 -17.26
N ILE A 160 -13.51 3.88 -16.00
CA ILE A 160 -12.71 4.85 -15.24
C ILE A 160 -11.94 4.20 -14.08
N ARG A 161 -12.14 2.91 -13.84
CA ARG A 161 -11.52 2.17 -12.73
C ARG A 161 -9.99 2.20 -12.79
N ARG A 162 -9.41 1.99 -13.98
CA ARG A 162 -7.96 2.05 -14.21
C ARG A 162 -7.39 3.42 -13.82
N GLU A 163 -8.05 4.49 -14.24
CA GLU A 163 -7.60 5.86 -14.05
C GLU A 163 -7.61 6.24 -12.56
N PHE A 164 -8.74 6.01 -11.90
CA PHE A 164 -8.88 6.23 -10.46
C PHE A 164 -7.87 5.38 -9.65
N TRP A 165 -7.73 4.09 -9.99
CA TRP A 165 -6.83 3.19 -9.29
C TRP A 165 -5.36 3.60 -9.40
N ASN A 166 -4.88 3.89 -10.62
CA ASN A 166 -3.47 4.25 -10.83
C ASN A 166 -3.10 5.56 -10.13
N TRP A 167 -4.05 6.48 -9.98
CA TRP A 167 -3.88 7.67 -9.16
C TRP A 167 -3.65 7.33 -7.69
N VAL A 168 -4.60 6.64 -7.05
CA VAL A 168 -4.54 6.36 -5.59
C VAL A 168 -3.40 5.41 -5.23
N GLU A 169 -3.07 4.45 -6.10
CA GLU A 169 -1.96 3.52 -5.91
C GLU A 169 -0.61 4.25 -5.85
N ALA A 170 -0.34 5.11 -6.83
CA ALA A 170 0.91 5.84 -6.89
C ALA A 170 0.99 6.90 -5.77
N MET A 171 -0.13 7.58 -5.51
CA MET A 171 -0.21 8.62 -4.48
C MET A 171 -0.02 8.06 -3.07
N SER A 172 -0.59 6.90 -2.76
CA SER A 172 -0.53 6.30 -1.42
C SER A 172 0.90 6.00 -0.93
N ILE A 173 1.87 5.81 -1.83
CA ILE A 173 3.30 5.65 -1.47
C ILE A 173 3.82 6.90 -0.74
N ARG A 174 3.34 8.08 -1.14
CA ARG A 174 3.70 9.35 -0.51
C ARG A 174 3.09 9.51 0.88
N MET A 175 2.24 8.60 1.35
CA MET A 175 1.70 8.63 2.72
C MET A 175 2.52 7.77 3.69
N ILE A 176 3.40 6.89 3.20
CA ILE A 176 4.27 6.06 4.05
C ILE A 176 5.25 6.97 4.80
N ASN A 177 5.20 6.89 6.13
CA ASN A 177 6.04 7.68 7.03
C ASN A 177 6.78 6.82 8.07
N ARG A 178 6.55 5.49 8.08
CA ARG A 178 7.30 4.52 8.87
C ARG A 178 7.87 3.43 7.96
N ARG A 179 9.20 3.40 7.77
CA ARG A 179 9.87 2.35 6.98
C ARG A 179 10.19 1.15 7.85
N THR A 180 9.81 -0.04 7.41
CA THR A 180 10.09 -1.32 8.11
C THR A 180 11.06 -2.21 7.32
N MET A 181 11.35 -1.86 6.07
CA MET A 181 12.24 -2.59 5.19
C MET A 181 13.01 -1.64 4.25
N ARG A 182 14.18 -2.09 3.75
CA ARG A 182 14.96 -1.34 2.73
C ARG A 182 14.34 -1.40 1.34
N ALA A 183 13.58 -2.46 1.05
CA ALA A 183 12.93 -2.61 -0.25
C ALA A 183 11.96 -1.45 -0.51
N GLN A 184 11.88 -0.99 -1.76
CA GLN A 184 10.87 0.00 -2.14
C GLN A 184 9.45 -0.59 -1.97
N PRO A 185 8.44 0.24 -1.65
CA PRO A 185 7.07 -0.23 -1.51
C PRO A 185 6.56 -0.95 -2.77
N ASN A 186 5.75 -1.98 -2.56
CA ASN A 186 5.18 -2.77 -3.64
C ASN A 186 4.33 -1.90 -4.60
N ARG A 187 4.46 -2.15 -5.90
CA ARG A 187 3.65 -1.51 -6.94
C ARG A 187 2.50 -2.40 -7.40
N TYR A 188 1.31 -1.82 -7.45
CA TYR A 188 0.06 -2.48 -7.86
C TYR A 188 -0.60 -1.76 -9.04
N PRO A 189 0.06 -1.60 -10.19
CA PRO A 189 -0.59 -1.00 -11.35
C PRO A 189 -1.83 -1.81 -11.77
N TRP A 190 -2.78 -1.15 -12.39
CA TRP A 190 -3.90 -1.83 -13.06
C TRP A 190 -3.42 -2.36 -14.44
N PRO A 191 -3.75 -3.61 -14.85
CA PRO A 191 -4.74 -4.52 -14.28
C PRO A 191 -4.21 -5.57 -13.28
N GLU A 192 -2.94 -5.55 -12.88
CA GLU A 192 -2.34 -6.60 -12.04
C GLU A 192 -2.78 -6.53 -10.57
N ALA A 193 -3.32 -5.38 -10.12
CA ALA A 193 -3.66 -5.13 -8.74
C ALA A 193 -4.52 -6.21 -8.06
N PRO A 194 -5.63 -6.69 -8.64
CA PRO A 194 -6.46 -7.72 -8.01
C PRO A 194 -5.74 -9.06 -7.81
N ILE A 195 -4.79 -9.38 -8.70
CA ILE A 195 -4.01 -10.62 -8.59
C ILE A 195 -2.97 -10.47 -7.47
N LYS A 196 -2.26 -9.33 -7.45
CA LYS A 196 -1.18 -9.07 -6.49
C LYS A 196 -1.67 -8.84 -5.06
N LEU A 197 -2.87 -8.26 -4.88
CA LEU A 197 -3.46 -8.00 -3.57
C LEU A 197 -4.28 -9.18 -3.03
N ARG A 198 -4.65 -10.15 -3.86
CA ARG A 198 -5.44 -11.32 -3.46
C ARG A 198 -4.95 -12.04 -2.19
N PRO A 199 -3.63 -12.30 -2.01
CA PRO A 199 -3.16 -12.98 -0.79
C PRO A 199 -3.47 -12.20 0.50
N LEU A 200 -3.54 -10.87 0.43
CA LEU A 200 -3.83 -10.00 1.57
C LEU A 200 -5.34 -9.96 1.88
N MET A 201 -6.21 -10.21 0.90
CA MET A 201 -7.66 -10.29 1.08
C MET A 201 -8.07 -11.56 1.84
N THR A 202 -7.34 -12.65 1.65
CA THR A 202 -7.64 -13.97 2.22
C THR A 202 -6.96 -14.22 3.57
N ALA A 203 -6.01 -13.39 3.95
CA ALA A 203 -5.30 -13.53 5.21
C ALA A 203 -6.17 -13.04 6.38
N SER A 204 -7.06 -13.90 6.88
CA SER A 204 -7.69 -13.71 8.19
C SER A 204 -6.59 -13.63 9.27
N PRO A 205 -6.66 -12.70 10.23
CA PRO A 205 -5.66 -12.62 11.28
C PRO A 205 -5.67 -13.92 12.08
N ARG A 206 -4.61 -14.73 11.96
CA ARG A 206 -4.42 -15.87 12.86
C ARG A 206 -4.32 -15.31 14.29
N PRO A 207 -5.14 -15.77 15.25
CA PRO A 207 -4.99 -15.34 16.63
C PRO A 207 -3.59 -15.71 17.10
N VAL A 208 -2.85 -14.71 17.57
CA VAL A 208 -1.57 -14.92 18.26
C VAL A 208 -1.91 -15.59 19.59
N MET A 209 -1.84 -16.91 19.65
CA MET A 209 -1.84 -17.64 20.91
C MET A 209 -0.49 -17.42 21.59
N CYS A 210 -0.46 -16.60 22.64
CA CYS A 210 0.67 -16.65 23.58
C CYS A 210 0.68 -18.02 24.28
N PRO A 211 1.82 -18.72 24.33
CA PRO A 211 1.96 -19.87 25.21
C PRO A 211 1.77 -19.42 26.66
N ARG A 212 1.01 -20.20 27.43
CA ARG A 212 0.79 -19.99 28.88
C ARG A 212 2.04 -20.29 29.67
#